data_AF-A0A1Q6YWC4-F1
#
_entry.id   AF-A0A1Q6YWC4-F1
#
_cell.length_a   1.000
_cell.length_b   1.000
_cell.length_c   1.000
_cell.angle_alpha   90.00
_cell.angle_beta   90.00
_cell.angle_gamma   90.00
#
_symmetry.space_group_name_H-M   'P 1'
#
loop_
_entity.id
_entity.type
_entity.pdbx_description
1 polymer ?
#
loop_
_entity_poly.entity_id
_entity_poly.type
_entity_poly.pdbx_seq_one_letter_code
_entity_poly.pdbx_strand_id
1 'polypeptide(L)'
;MHLPAERFLEAIRRNLRLAGVVAAGVLSVGLVASVILARWVTGPVSRLTAAATALETHTFDPESLAEVTRRPDELGHLARVFHRMALEVYAREQRLRQEVQQLRIEIDEAKKVRQVAEITETDYFQDLRQRAQALRARFGGPGDAPSAPGAH
;
A
#
# COMPACT_ATOMS: atom_id res chain seq x y z
N MET A 1 64.52 -56.73 27.39
CA MET A 1 63.40 -56.27 26.55
C MET A 1 62.79 -55.04 27.21
N HIS A 2 63.38 -53.86 26.97
CA HIS A 2 63.00 -52.62 27.63
C HIS A 2 62.09 -51.87 26.64
N LEU A 3 60.81 -51.81 26.97
CA LEU A 3 59.82 -51.10 26.17
C LEU A 3 60.22 -49.61 26.11
N PRO A 4 60.35 -49.00 24.93
CA PRO A 4 60.78 -47.61 24.79
C PRO A 4 59.59 -46.67 25.06
N ALA A 5 59.09 -46.68 26.30
CA ALA A 5 58.00 -45.80 26.73
C ALA A 5 58.37 -44.31 26.58
N GLU A 6 59.66 -43.98 26.74
CA GLU A 6 60.19 -42.62 26.61
C GLU A 6 60.01 -42.04 25.18
N ARG A 7 60.22 -42.85 24.13
CA ARG A 7 60.04 -42.39 22.73
C ARG A 7 58.57 -42.28 22.33
N PHE A 8 57.70 -43.11 22.92
CA PHE A 8 56.26 -43.09 22.65
C PHE A 8 55.58 -41.84 23.21
N LEU A 9 55.92 -41.43 24.44
CA LEU A 9 55.32 -40.26 25.09
C LEU A 9 55.70 -38.93 24.41
N GLU A 10 56.87 -38.88 23.78
CA GLU A 10 57.34 -37.71 23.03
C GLU A 10 56.66 -37.61 21.65
N ALA A 11 56.45 -38.75 20.98
CA ALA A 11 55.67 -38.84 19.75
C ALA A 11 54.20 -38.43 19.96
N ILE A 12 53.60 -38.82 21.09
CA ILE A 12 52.22 -38.47 21.45
C ILE A 12 52.07 -36.95 21.69
N ARG A 13 52.99 -36.32 22.42
CA ARG A 13 52.94 -34.87 22.71
C ARG A 13 53.03 -33.99 21.45
N ARG A 14 53.89 -34.36 20.48
CA ARG A 14 54.03 -33.60 19.23
C ARG A 14 52.75 -33.68 18.37
N ASN A 15 52.15 -34.86 18.27
CA ASN A 15 50.92 -35.06 17.50
C ASN A 15 49.73 -34.37 18.17
N LEU A 16 49.64 -34.39 19.50
CA LEU A 16 48.61 -33.66 20.26
C LEU A 16 48.67 -32.15 20.03
N ARG A 17 49.87 -31.56 19.99
CA ARG A 17 50.02 -30.11 19.73
C ARG A 17 49.57 -29.74 18.32
N LEU A 18 49.93 -30.54 17.31
CA LEU A 18 49.48 -30.32 15.93
C LEU A 18 47.96 -30.48 15.79
N ALA A 19 47.39 -31.53 16.40
CA ALA A 19 45.94 -31.74 16.42
C ALA A 19 45.19 -30.58 17.10
N GLY A 20 45.73 -30.06 18.20
CA GLY A 20 45.16 -28.90 18.90
C GLY A 20 45.18 -27.62 18.06
N VAL A 21 46.29 -27.33 17.36
CA VAL A 21 46.38 -26.16 16.46
C VAL A 21 45.41 -26.28 15.29
N VAL A 22 45.29 -27.47 14.69
CA VAL A 22 44.33 -27.71 13.60
C VAL A 22 42.89 -27.53 14.08
N ALA A 23 42.54 -28.11 15.24
CA ALA A 23 41.21 -27.97 15.81
C ALA A 23 40.87 -26.50 16.13
N ALA A 24 41.81 -25.77 16.74
CA ALA A 24 41.65 -24.35 16.99
C ALA A 24 41.51 -23.55 15.68
N GLY A 25 42.25 -23.92 14.65
CA GLY A 25 42.14 -23.34 13.30
C GLY A 25 40.76 -23.54 12.68
N VAL A 26 40.23 -24.76 12.70
CA VAL A 26 38.89 -25.06 12.16
C VAL A 26 37.81 -24.30 12.91
N LEU A 27 37.87 -24.26 14.25
CA LEU A 27 36.92 -23.53 15.08
C LEU A 27 36.96 -22.02 14.83
N SER A 28 38.16 -21.45 14.74
CA SER A 28 38.32 -20.02 14.47
C SER A 28 37.83 -19.65 13.06
N VAL A 29 38.14 -20.45 12.04
CA VAL A 29 37.61 -20.24 10.68
C VAL A 29 36.09 -20.30 10.67
N GLY A 30 35.48 -21.29 11.33
CA GLY A 30 34.02 -21.41 11.42
C GLY A 30 33.38 -20.21 12.12
N LEU A 31 33.97 -19.75 13.22
CA LEU A 31 33.50 -18.57 13.96
C LEU A 31 33.59 -17.30 13.10
N VAL A 32 34.72 -17.10 12.43
CA VAL A 32 34.94 -15.94 11.54
C VAL A 32 33.97 -15.99 10.36
N ALA A 33 33.82 -17.14 9.70
CA ALA A 33 32.87 -17.33 8.62
C ALA A 33 31.43 -17.07 9.07
N SER A 34 31.04 -17.54 10.26
CA SER A 34 29.72 -17.30 10.85
C SER A 34 29.43 -15.80 11.02
N VAL A 35 30.37 -15.06 11.62
CA VAL A 35 30.24 -13.61 11.80
C VAL A 35 30.21 -12.88 10.46
N ILE A 36 31.03 -13.31 9.50
CA ILE A 36 31.04 -12.73 8.15
C ILE A 36 29.67 -12.93 7.49
N LEU A 37 29.16 -14.16 7.39
CA LEU A 37 27.87 -14.45 6.75
C LEU A 37 26.72 -13.65 7.38
N ALA A 38 26.68 -13.56 8.71
CA ALA A 38 25.67 -12.79 9.43
C ALA A 38 25.70 -11.31 9.03
N ARG A 39 26.88 -10.71 8.88
CA ARG A 39 27.00 -9.31 8.45
C ARG A 39 26.79 -9.12 6.96
N TRP A 40 27.15 -10.11 6.14
CA TRP A 40 27.13 -10.00 4.67
C TRP A 40 25.74 -10.22 4.06
N VAL A 41 24.91 -11.07 4.68
CA VAL A 41 23.58 -11.45 4.17
C VAL A 41 22.46 -10.82 4.99
N THR A 42 22.48 -10.94 6.32
CA THR A 42 21.36 -10.52 7.17
C THR A 42 21.14 -9.00 7.15
N GLY A 43 22.21 -8.21 7.10
CA GLY A 43 22.13 -6.74 7.07
C GLY A 43 21.37 -6.20 5.85
N PRO A 44 21.80 -6.52 4.60
CA PRO A 44 21.11 -6.09 3.40
C PRO A 44 19.67 -6.58 3.30
N VAL A 45 19.40 -7.83 3.71
CA VAL A 45 18.03 -8.38 3.72
C VAL A 45 17.13 -7.57 4.65
N SER A 46 17.61 -7.24 5.86
CA SER A 46 16.87 -6.39 6.80
C SER A 46 16.54 -5.01 6.23
N ARG A 47 17.47 -4.39 5.48
CA ARG A 47 17.21 -3.10 4.81
C ARG A 47 16.16 -3.22 3.71
N LEU A 48 16.19 -4.31 2.95
CA LEU A 48 15.16 -4.60 1.93
C LEU A 48 13.78 -4.80 2.57
N THR A 49 13.71 -5.54 3.68
CA THR A 49 12.47 -5.71 4.44
C THR A 49 11.96 -4.37 4.98
N ALA A 50 12.83 -3.54 5.55
CA ALA A 50 12.45 -2.21 6.03
C ALA A 50 11.92 -1.32 4.90
N ALA A 51 12.55 -1.36 3.73
CA ALA A 51 12.08 -0.65 2.55
C ALA A 51 10.71 -1.15 2.07
N ALA A 52 10.46 -2.46 2.12
CA ALA A 52 9.15 -3.04 1.81
C ALA A 52 8.06 -2.59 2.79
N THR A 53 8.34 -2.60 4.09
CA THR A 53 7.41 -2.09 5.12
C THR A 53 7.17 -0.58 4.97
N ALA A 54 8.20 0.19 4.61
CA ALA A 54 8.06 1.61 4.33
C ALA A 54 7.17 1.85 3.10
N LEU A 55 7.26 1.00 2.07
CA LEU A 55 6.40 1.08 0.89
C LEU A 55 4.94 0.76 1.24
N GLU A 56 4.70 -0.27 2.05
CA GLU A 56 3.36 -0.61 2.54
C GLU A 56 2.71 0.54 3.33
N THR A 57 3.51 1.21 4.18
CA THR A 57 3.04 2.35 4.98
C THR A 57 3.10 3.69 4.24
N HIS A 58 3.40 3.68 2.94
CA HIS A 58 3.50 4.87 2.08
C HIS A 58 4.55 5.90 2.55
N THR A 59 5.55 5.45 3.31
CA THR A 59 6.68 6.26 3.82
C THR A 59 8.01 5.90 3.15
N PHE A 60 7.96 5.15 2.04
CA PHE A 60 9.14 4.70 1.33
C PHE A 60 10.00 5.87 0.83
N ASP A 61 11.25 5.88 1.28
CA ASP A 61 12.29 6.78 0.78
C ASP A 61 13.21 6.02 -0.20
N PRO A 62 13.26 6.42 -1.48
CA PRO A 62 14.15 5.81 -2.48
C PRO A 62 15.63 5.84 -2.11
N GLU A 63 16.08 6.83 -1.32
CA GLU A 63 17.48 6.97 -0.87
C GLU A 63 17.88 5.86 0.11
N SER A 64 16.92 5.31 0.87
CA SER A 64 17.18 4.27 1.88
C SER A 64 17.81 2.99 1.29
N LEU A 65 17.60 2.74 0.00
CA LEU A 65 18.16 1.60 -0.72
C LEU A 65 19.40 1.94 -1.56
N ALA A 66 19.78 3.21 -1.69
CA ALA A 66 20.87 3.64 -2.58
C ALA A 66 22.20 2.91 -2.29
N GLU A 67 22.49 2.64 -1.01
CA GLU A 67 23.70 1.93 -0.60
C GLU A 67 23.69 0.45 -1.05
N VAL A 68 22.56 -0.25 -0.90
CA VAL A 68 22.43 -1.67 -1.29
C VAL A 68 22.41 -1.81 -2.82
N THR A 69 21.79 -0.86 -3.51
CA THR A 69 21.67 -0.78 -4.97
C THR A 69 23.02 -0.69 -5.68
N ARG A 70 24.05 -0.17 -5.00
CA ARG A 70 25.43 -0.07 -5.51
C ARG A 70 26.23 -1.37 -5.40
N ARG A 71 25.73 -2.39 -4.70
CA ARG A 71 26.44 -3.67 -4.60
C ARG A 71 26.46 -4.38 -5.97
N PRO A 72 27.59 -5.00 -6.34
CA PRO A 72 27.73 -5.75 -7.59
C PRO A 72 27.17 -7.19 -7.51
N ASP A 73 26.64 -7.60 -6.36
CA ASP A 73 26.11 -8.94 -6.11
C ASP A 73 24.59 -9.05 -6.40
N GLU A 74 24.04 -10.26 -6.20
CA GLU A 74 22.63 -10.60 -6.40
C GLU A 74 21.72 -9.79 -5.47
N LEU A 75 22.20 -9.43 -4.27
CA LEU A 75 21.45 -8.59 -3.34
C LEU A 75 21.34 -7.15 -3.87
N GLY A 76 22.41 -6.62 -4.48
CA GLY A 76 22.36 -5.36 -5.20
C GLY A 76 21.44 -5.41 -6.43
N HIS A 77 21.39 -6.54 -7.14
CA HIS A 77 20.45 -6.74 -8.23
C HIS A 77 19.00 -6.71 -7.73
N LEU A 78 18.69 -7.45 -6.66
CA LEU A 78 17.36 -7.45 -6.04
C LEU A 78 16.97 -6.05 -5.56
N ALA A 79 17.89 -5.30 -4.95
CA ALA A 79 17.65 -3.92 -4.54
C ALA A 79 17.33 -2.99 -5.73
N ARG A 80 18.04 -3.13 -6.86
CA ARG A 80 17.74 -2.37 -8.10
C ARG A 80 16.34 -2.67 -8.62
N VAL A 81 15.96 -3.94 -8.66
CA VAL A 81 14.62 -4.37 -9.13
C VAL A 81 13.54 -3.85 -8.17
N PHE A 82 13.73 -4.03 -6.87
CA PHE A 82 12.80 -3.53 -5.85
C PHE A 82 12.64 -2.01 -5.92
N HIS A 83 13.73 -1.26 -6.04
CA HIS A 83 13.71 0.20 -6.16
C HIS A 83 12.88 0.66 -7.38
N ARG A 84 13.04 0.01 -8.54
CA ARG A 84 12.23 0.31 -9.73
C ARG A 84 10.75 0.01 -9.50
N MET A 85 10.41 -1.13 -8.89
CA MET A 85 9.03 -1.48 -8.57
C MET A 85 8.41 -0.47 -7.60
N ALA A 86 9.14 -0.06 -6.56
CA ALA A 86 8.65 0.89 -5.57
C ALA A 86 8.31 2.25 -6.20
N LEU A 87 9.17 2.76 -7.09
CA LEU A 87 8.91 4.00 -7.83
C LEU A 87 7.68 3.87 -8.74
N GLU A 88 7.52 2.72 -9.40
CA GLU A 88 6.38 2.48 -10.28
C GLU A 88 5.06 2.39 -9.50
N VAL A 89 5.05 1.68 -8.37
CA VAL A 89 3.88 1.60 -7.47
C VAL A 89 3.49 3.00 -6.99
N TYR A 90 4.45 3.79 -6.54
CA TYR A 90 4.20 5.16 -6.09
C TYR A 90 3.58 6.04 -7.19
N ALA A 91 4.12 5.98 -8.41
CA ALA A 91 3.57 6.71 -9.55
C ALA A 91 2.15 6.25 -9.92
N ARG A 92 1.88 4.94 -9.86
CA ARG A 92 0.55 4.38 -10.12
C ARG A 92 -0.46 4.83 -9.05
N GLU A 93 -0.09 4.78 -7.77
CA GLU A 93 -0.96 5.25 -6.68
C GLU A 93 -1.29 6.74 -6.81
N GLN A 94 -0.32 7.57 -7.17
CA GLN A 94 -0.56 8.99 -7.38
C GLN A 94 -1.55 9.25 -8.53
N ARG A 95 -1.41 8.53 -9.65
CA ARG A 95 -2.38 8.60 -10.76
C ARG A 95 -3.76 8.15 -10.34
N LEU A 96 -3.87 7.01 -9.64
CA LEU A 96 -5.16 6.51 -9.15
C LEU A 96 -5.84 7.50 -8.20
N ARG A 97 -5.07 8.14 -7.30
CA ARG A 97 -5.59 9.20 -6.42
C ARG A 97 -6.12 10.39 -7.20
N GLN A 98 -5.44 10.80 -8.26
CA GLN A 98 -5.90 11.90 -9.13
C GLN A 98 -7.18 11.52 -9.87
N GLU A 99 -7.26 10.32 -10.46
CA GLU A 99 -8.45 9.82 -11.14
C GLU A 99 -9.65 9.74 -10.19
N VAL A 100 -9.46 9.19 -8.97
CA VAL A 100 -10.52 9.13 -7.95
C VAL A 100 -10.98 10.53 -7.52
N GLN A 101 -10.08 11.51 -7.41
CA GLN A 101 -10.45 12.89 -7.11
C GLN A 101 -11.26 13.52 -8.24
N GLN A 102 -10.86 13.33 -9.49
CA GLN A 102 -11.60 13.84 -10.65
C GLN A 102 -13.00 13.22 -10.72
N LEU A 103 -13.10 11.90 -10.56
CA LEU A 103 -14.39 11.20 -10.54
C LEU A 103 -15.30 11.69 -9.41
N ARG A 104 -14.75 11.99 -8.23
CA ARG A 104 -15.52 12.58 -7.11
C ARG A 104 -16.09 13.95 -7.48
N ILE A 105 -15.29 14.81 -8.11
CA ILE A 105 -15.74 16.14 -8.54
C ILE A 105 -16.87 16.02 -9.56
N GLU A 106 -16.71 15.16 -10.56
CA GLU A 106 -17.71 14.94 -11.60
C GLU A 106 -19.04 14.41 -11.01
N ILE A 107 -18.97 13.45 -10.09
CA ILE A 107 -20.16 12.92 -9.41
C ILE A 107 -20.85 14.00 -8.58
N ASP A 108 -20.10 14.83 -7.86
CA ASP A 108 -20.66 15.90 -7.04
C ASP A 108 -21.34 16.98 -7.90
N GLU A 109 -20.76 17.32 -9.05
CA GLU A 109 -21.37 18.23 -10.01
C GLU A 109 -22.66 17.65 -10.61
N ALA A 110 -22.62 16.38 -11.05
CA ALA A 110 -23.79 15.70 -11.59
C ALA A 110 -24.92 15.58 -10.56
N LYS A 111 -24.60 15.38 -9.27
CA LYS A 111 -25.59 15.37 -8.19
C LYS A 111 -26.18 16.75 -7.95
N LYS A 112 -25.36 17.81 -7.93
CA LYS A 112 -25.84 19.19 -7.80
C LYS A 112 -26.81 19.55 -8.92
N VAL A 113 -26.47 19.23 -10.16
CA VAL A 113 -27.34 19.50 -11.32
C VAL A 113 -28.71 18.82 -11.16
N ARG A 114 -28.73 17.53 -10.77
CA ARG A 114 -29.99 16.83 -10.51
C ARG A 114 -30.79 17.44 -9.37
N GLN A 115 -30.13 17.84 -8.29
CA GLN A 115 -30.80 18.43 -7.13
C GLN A 115 -31.42 19.80 -7.46
N VAL A 116 -30.72 20.62 -8.26
CA VAL A 116 -31.30 21.87 -8.77
C VAL A 116 -32.47 21.58 -9.70
N ALA A 117 -32.36 20.60 -10.60
CA ALA A 117 -33.45 20.21 -11.48
C ALA A 117 -34.71 19.79 -10.70
N GLU A 118 -34.56 18.96 -9.67
CA GLU A 118 -35.66 18.49 -8.81
C GLU A 118 -36.35 19.63 -8.04
N ILE A 119 -35.57 20.59 -7.52
CA ILE A 119 -36.10 21.79 -6.87
C ILE A 119 -36.89 22.62 -7.89
N THR A 120 -36.30 22.89 -9.05
CA THR A 120 -36.95 23.68 -10.10
C THR A 120 -38.21 23.01 -10.63
N GLU A 121 -38.22 21.68 -10.78
CA GLU A 121 -39.41 20.92 -11.16
C GLU A 121 -40.49 21.05 -10.09
N THR A 122 -40.15 20.93 -8.82
CA THR A 122 -41.11 21.05 -7.70
C THR A 122 -41.74 22.44 -7.67
N ASP A 123 -40.94 23.50 -7.70
CA ASP A 123 -41.42 24.89 -7.65
C ASP A 123 -42.25 25.24 -8.89
N TYR A 124 -41.78 24.82 -10.08
CA TYR A 124 -42.50 25.01 -11.33
C TYR A 124 -43.84 24.26 -11.34
N PHE A 125 -43.90 23.03 -10.83
CA PHE A 125 -45.14 22.26 -10.71
C PHE A 125 -46.15 22.94 -9.78
N GLN A 126 -45.68 23.53 -8.68
CA GLN A 126 -46.52 24.27 -7.75
C GLN A 126 -47.11 25.53 -8.38
N ASP A 127 -46.30 26.33 -9.09
CA ASP A 127 -46.76 27.54 -9.78
C ASP A 127 -47.77 27.18 -10.90
N LEU A 128 -47.49 26.12 -11.68
CA LEU A 128 -48.38 25.67 -12.74
C LEU A 128 -49.76 25.25 -12.19
N ARG A 129 -49.77 24.54 -11.06
CA ARG A 129 -51.02 24.18 -10.35
C ARG A 129 -51.76 25.41 -9.83
N GLN A 130 -51.06 26.37 -9.24
CA GLN A 130 -51.65 27.62 -8.75
C GLN A 130 -52.30 28.40 -9.89
N ARG A 131 -51.62 28.54 -11.03
CA ARG A 131 -52.16 29.20 -12.22
C ARG A 131 -53.37 28.48 -12.78
N ALA A 132 -53.33 27.15 -12.85
CA ALA A 132 -54.47 26.35 -13.30
C ALA A 132 -55.68 26.50 -12.35
N GLN A 133 -55.46 26.53 -11.04
CA GLN A 133 -56.51 26.78 -10.04
C GLN A 133 -57.06 28.20 -10.13
N ALA A 134 -56.21 29.21 -10.31
CA ALA A 134 -56.62 30.60 -10.48
C ALA A 134 -57.45 30.77 -11.77
N LEU A 135 -57.04 30.13 -12.86
CA LEU A 135 -57.79 30.11 -14.11
C LEU A 135 -59.16 29.44 -13.89
N ARG A 136 -59.19 28.28 -13.22
CA ARG A 136 -60.42 27.56 -12.91
C ARG A 136 -61.35 28.34 -11.98
N ALA A 137 -60.82 29.05 -10.98
CA ALA A 137 -61.60 29.93 -10.13
C ALA A 137 -62.19 31.11 -10.91
N ARG A 138 -61.45 31.61 -11.91
CA ARG A 138 -61.87 32.72 -12.77
C ARG A 138 -62.91 32.32 -13.81
N PHE A 139 -62.92 31.07 -14.26
CA PHE A 139 -63.90 30.51 -15.20
C PHE A 139 -64.97 29.62 -14.54
N GLY A 140 -64.94 29.47 -13.21
CA GLY A 140 -65.68 28.43 -12.47
C GLY A 140 -66.73 28.92 -11.48
N GLY A 141 -67.31 30.11 -11.63
CA GLY A 141 -68.52 30.46 -10.88
C GLY A 141 -69.36 31.55 -11.55
N PRO A 142 -70.69 31.60 -11.36
CA PRO A 142 -71.66 30.57 -10.92
C PRO A 142 -72.66 30.23 -12.06
N GLY A 143 -72.75 28.95 -12.46
CA GLY A 143 -73.55 28.54 -13.63
C GLY A 143 -74.52 27.37 -13.45
N ASP A 144 -74.41 26.55 -12.40
CA ASP A 144 -75.23 25.34 -12.28
C ASP A 144 -75.67 25.10 -10.83
N ALA A 145 -76.83 25.66 -10.46
CA ALA A 145 -77.63 25.17 -9.36
C ALA A 145 -78.95 24.61 -9.94
N PRO A 146 -79.21 23.30 -9.88
CA PRO A 146 -80.53 22.77 -10.22
C PRO A 146 -81.50 23.14 -9.11
N SER A 147 -82.43 24.03 -9.42
CA SER A 147 -83.58 24.36 -8.58
C SER A 147 -84.49 23.14 -8.43
N ALA A 148 -84.79 22.75 -7.18
CA ALA A 148 -85.94 21.93 -6.82
C ALA A 148 -86.75 22.66 -5.75
N PRO A 149 -88.02 22.29 -5.46
CA PRO A 149 -89.14 21.94 -6.33
C PRO A 149 -90.34 22.91 -6.11
N GLY A 150 -91.08 23.24 -7.16
CA GLY A 150 -92.26 24.11 -7.10
C GLY A 150 -93.56 23.32 -7.02
N ALA A 151 -94.31 23.51 -5.94
CA ALA A 151 -95.67 23.03 -5.76
C ALA A 151 -96.64 23.72 -6.73
N HIS A 152 -97.54 22.94 -7.34
CA HIS A 152 -98.96 23.22 -7.54
C HIS A 152 -99.67 21.94 -7.98
#